data_AF-A0A938J1Q6-F1
#
_entry.id   AF-A0A938J1Q6-F1
#
_cell.length_a   1.000
_cell.length_b   1.000
_cell.length_c   1.000
_cell.angle_alpha   90.00
_cell.angle_beta   90.00
_cell.angle_gamma   90.00
#
_symmetry.space_group_name_H-M   'P 1'
#
loop_
_entity.id
_entity.type
_entity.pdbx_description
1 polymer ?
#
loop_
_entity_poly.entity_id
_entity_poly.type
_entity_poly.pdbx_seq_one_letter_code
_entity_poly.pdbx_strand_id
1 'polypeptide(L)' 'MSGPLTGVRVLEITGLGPGPFCGMLLADLGAEVLRVERIESAR' A
#
# COMPACT_ATOMS: atom_id res chain seq x y z
N MET A 1 -7.66 -1.12 -14.34
CA MET A 1 -8.48 -2.21 -13.74
C MET A 1 -9.44 -1.54 -12.77
N SER A 2 -10.75 -1.75 -12.91
CA SER A 2 -11.77 -1.17 -12.03
C SER A 2 -12.08 -2.14 -10.88
N GLY A 3 -11.61 -1.83 -9.68
CA GLY A 3 -11.97 -2.52 -8.44
C GLY A 3 -12.80 -1.63 -7.51
N PRO A 4 -13.37 -2.16 -6.41
CA PRO A 4 -14.21 -1.38 -5.49
C PRO A 4 -13.51 -0.19 -4.83
N LEU A 5 -12.17 -0.17 -4.82
CA LEU A 5 -11.36 0.94 -4.29
C LEU A 5 -10.78 1.85 -5.38
N THR A 6 -11.31 1.79 -6.62
CA THR A 6 -10.86 2.66 -7.71
C THR A 6 -10.97 4.15 -7.30
N GLY A 7 -9.87 4.89 -7.42
CA GLY A 7 -9.79 6.31 -7.06
C GLY A 7 -9.45 6.57 -5.59
N VAL A 8 -9.34 5.53 -4.76
CA VAL A 8 -8.85 5.64 -3.38
C VAL A 8 -7.32 5.67 -3.39
N ARG A 9 -6.73 6.59 -2.61
CA ARG A 9 -5.29 6.73 -2.42
C ARG A 9 -4.94 6.40 -0.97
N VAL A 10 -3.99 5.50 -0.76
CA VAL A 10 -3.59 4.98 0.55
C VAL A 10 -2.11 5.26 0.77
N LEU A 11 -1.80 5.89 1.90
CA LEU A 11 -0.42 6.06 2.37
C LEU A 11 -0.11 4.96 3.37
N GLU A 12 0.81 4.07 3.04
CA GLU A 12 1.30 3.01 3.93
C GLU A 12 2.62 3.46 4.57
N ILE A 13 2.65 3.57 5.90
CA ILE A 13 3.90 3.76 6.64
C ILE A 13 4.47 2.37 6.94
N THR A 14 5.75 2.14 6.62
CA THR A 14 6.37 0.81 6.69
C THR A 14 6.02 0.06 7.97
N GLY A 15 5.36 -1.07 7.80
CA GLY A 15 5.13 -2.08 8.82
C GLY A 15 5.81 -3.40 8.43
N LEU A 16 5.97 -4.30 9.40
CA LEU A 16 6.35 -5.69 9.12
C LEU A 16 5.08 -6.51 8.89
N GLY A 17 5.17 -7.55 8.05
CA GLY A 17 4.16 -8.59 7.86
C GLY A 17 2.74 -8.08 7.57
N PRO A 18 1.84 -8.00 8.58
CA PRO A 18 0.43 -7.61 8.39
C PRO A 18 0.20 -6.27 7.68
N GLY A 19 1.07 -5.28 7.86
CA GLY A 19 0.93 -3.96 7.22
C GLY A 19 1.02 -4.07 5.69
N PRO A 20 2.17 -4.47 5.14
CA PRO A 20 2.35 -4.69 3.70
C PRO A 20 1.34 -5.65 3.09
N PHE A 21 0.92 -6.67 3.84
CA PHE A 21 -0.13 -7.59 3.38
C PHE A 21 -1.48 -6.90 3.18
N CYS A 22 -1.88 -6.04 4.13
CA CYS A 22 -3.06 -5.20 3.99
C CYS A 22 -2.93 -4.24 2.79
N GLY A 23 -1.78 -3.58 2.63
CA GLY A 23 -1.51 -2.71 1.50
C GLY A 23 -1.67 -3.43 0.14
N MET A 24 -1.17 -4.67 0.03
CA MET A 24 -1.34 -5.48 -1.18
C MET A 24 -2.83 -5.79 -1.45
N LEU A 25 -3.60 -6.21 -0.44
CA LEU A 25 -5.03 -6.47 -0.61
C LEU A 25 -5.80 -5.22 -1.07
N LEU A 26 -5.45 -4.05 -0.54
CA LEU A 26 -6.07 -2.79 -0.96
C LEU A 26 -5.73 -2.44 -2.41
N ALA A 27 -4.49 -2.69 -2.83
CA ALA A 27 -4.07 -2.51 -4.22
C ALA A 27 -4.80 -3.48 -5.18
N ASP A 28 -4.98 -4.74 -4.80
CA ASP A 28 -5.74 -5.73 -5.56
C ASP A 28 -7.21 -5.31 -5.75
N LEU A 29 -7.78 -4.62 -4.76
CA LEU A 29 -9.12 -4.03 -4.82
C LEU A 29 -9.17 -2.69 -5.60
N GLY A 30 -8.05 -2.23 -6.15
CA GLY A 30 -7.97 -1.08 -7.06
C GLY A 30 -7.51 0.24 -6.43
N ALA A 31 -7.01 0.24 -5.21
CA ALA A 31 -6.45 1.44 -4.59
C ALA A 31 -5.04 1.77 -5.13
N GLU A 32 -4.70 3.07 -5.17
CA GLU A 32 -3.32 3.54 -5.34
C GLU A 32 -2.63 3.51 -3.96
N VAL A 33 -1.70 2.58 -3.74
CA VAL A 33 -1.00 2.43 -2.45
C VAL A 33 0.44 2.95 -2.59
N LEU A 34 0.76 4.03 -1.86
CA LEU A 34 2.10 4.59 -1.77
C LEU A 34 2.74 4.20 -0.43
N ARG A 35 3.81 3.42 -0.48
CA ARG A 35 4.58 3.04 0.71
C ARG A 35 5.65 4.09 1.03
N VAL A 36 5.73 4.48 2.29
CA VAL A 36 6.75 5.39 2.83
C VAL A 36 7.62 4.63 3.80
N GLU A 37 8.90 4.53 3.44
CA GLU A 37 9.93 3.90 4.25
C GLU A 37 11.02 4.90 4.64
N ARG A 38 11.77 4.54 5.69
CA ARG A 38 12.97 5.28 6.07
C ARG A 38 14.02 5.11 4.97
N ILE A 39 14.75 6.17 4.67
CA ILE A 39 15.78 6.17 3.62
C ILE A 39 16.81 5.06 3.84
N GLU A 40 17.15 4.78 5.11
CA GLU A 40 18.10 3.74 5.49
C GLU A 40 17.60 2.32 5.15
N SER A 41 16.29 2.11 5.05
CA SER A 41 15.69 0.81 4.73
C SER A 41 15.53 0.55 3.23
N ALA A 42 15.59 1.61 2.41
CA ALA A 42 15.43 1.53 0.95
C ALA A 42 16.71 1.16 0.18
N ARG A 43 17.82 0.91 0.90
CA ARG A 43 19.16 0.73 0.34
C ARG A 43 19.60 -0.72 0.27
#